data_AF-A0A7S2X7F7-F1
#
_entry.id   AF-A0A7S2X7F7-F1
#
_cell.length_a   1.000
_cell.length_b   1.000
_cell.length_c   1.000
_cell.angle_alpha   90.00
_cell.angle_beta   90.00
_cell.angle_gamma   90.00
#
_symmetry.space_group_name_H-M   'P 1'
#
loop_
_entity.id
_entity.type
_entity.pdbx_description
1 polymer ?
#
loop_
_entity_poly.entity_id
_entity_poly.type
_entity_poly.pdbx_seq_one_letter_code
_entity_poly.pdbx_strand_id
1 'polypeptide(L)'
;EAFWGMSPSCQSAAREDGEEGEPELGEDEEGENEAFWGMSDPSTMRTRVGTLGYMAPEVKRGEIKQDHRCDMWSLGVCLFIIITGFPPYLDMAPRRDFSLQCILTQQWRRFWMAKERHASFSDEFKEILPRLLEKDPSKRISFDALRKTKWMMGKMPSRDELAHKLQERLHQATTHQAAAS
;
A
#
# COMPACT_ATOMS: atom_id res chain seq x y z
N GLU A 1 -28.41 -14.19 1.14
CA GLU A 1 -28.24 -15.06 -0.06
C GLU A 1 -26.98 -14.58 -0.78
N ALA A 2 -25.94 -15.34 -1.11
CA ALA A 2 -25.65 -16.78 -1.15
C ALA A 2 -24.40 -17.05 -0.27
N PHE A 3 -24.33 -18.09 0.58
CA PHE A 3 -24.35 -19.54 0.32
C PHE A 3 -23.08 -20.03 -0.40
N TRP A 4 -22.07 -20.40 0.39
CA TRP A 4 -21.19 -21.54 0.09
C TRP A 4 -20.94 -22.29 1.41
N GLY A 5 -21.77 -23.30 1.63
CA GLY A 5 -21.57 -24.30 2.67
C GLY A 5 -20.64 -25.41 2.19
N MET A 6 -19.89 -25.98 3.13
CA MET A 6 -19.23 -27.27 3.00
C MET A 6 -19.52 -28.07 4.28
N SER A 7 -20.00 -29.30 4.09
CA SER A 7 -20.26 -30.33 5.10
C SER A 7 -19.73 -31.67 4.54
N PRO A 8 -19.61 -32.75 5.34
CA PRO A 8 -18.31 -33.39 5.56
C PRO A 8 -18.31 -34.89 5.20
N SER A 9 -17.21 -35.38 4.64
CA SER A 9 -16.84 -36.81 4.57
C SER A 9 -15.39 -36.86 4.07
N CYS A 10 -14.45 -37.66 4.60
CA CYS A 10 -14.53 -38.99 5.18
C CYS A 10 -13.74 -39.11 6.50
N GLN A 11 -14.31 -39.90 7.41
CA GLN A 11 -13.67 -40.51 8.57
C GLN A 11 -12.59 -41.52 8.10
N SER A 12 -11.39 -41.44 8.66
CA SER A 12 -10.86 -42.28 9.76
C SER A 12 -10.05 -43.50 9.28
N ALA A 13 -8.79 -43.54 9.70
CA ALA A 13 -8.07 -44.75 10.06
C ALA A 13 -6.91 -44.34 10.98
N ALA A 14 -6.92 -44.89 12.20
CA ALA A 14 -5.91 -44.70 13.23
C ALA A 14 -5.03 -45.96 13.35
N ARG A 15 -3.88 -45.79 14.03
CA ARG A 15 -2.92 -46.79 14.60
C ARG A 15 -1.87 -47.37 13.63
N GLU A 16 -0.61 -47.62 14.00
CA GLU A 16 0.12 -47.65 15.28
C GLU A 16 1.66 -47.63 15.02
N ASP A 17 2.41 -47.13 16.01
CA ASP A 17 3.78 -47.42 16.49
C ASP A 17 5.04 -47.39 15.59
N GLY A 18 6.08 -46.69 16.08
CA GLY A 18 7.46 -46.83 15.60
C GLY A 18 8.40 -45.71 16.07
N GLU A 19 9.22 -46.04 17.07
CA GLU A 19 10.23 -45.25 17.79
C GLU A 19 11.38 -44.61 16.97
N GLU A 20 11.98 -43.59 17.61
CA GLU A 20 13.38 -43.11 17.55
C GLU A 20 13.87 -42.16 16.45
N GLY A 21 14.37 -40.99 16.92
CA GLY A 21 15.50 -40.28 16.31
C GLY A 21 15.30 -38.79 16.06
N GLU A 22 15.66 -37.93 17.02
CA GLU A 22 15.90 -36.50 16.78
C GLU A 22 16.94 -36.28 15.67
N PRO A 23 16.82 -35.18 14.90
CA PRO A 23 17.66 -34.02 15.25
C PRO A 23 16.93 -32.68 15.15
N GLU A 24 17.30 -31.79 16.08
CA GLU A 24 16.93 -30.38 16.19
C GLU A 24 16.99 -29.64 14.84
N LEU A 25 15.85 -29.06 14.42
CA LEU A 25 15.81 -27.96 13.45
C LEU A 25 14.79 -26.92 13.92
N GLY A 26 15.26 -25.67 13.91
CA GLY A 26 14.72 -24.53 14.64
C GLY A 26 13.24 -24.27 14.42
N GLU A 27 12.63 -23.81 15.51
CA GLU A 27 11.26 -23.37 15.65
C GLU A 27 10.91 -22.33 14.56
N ASP A 28 10.08 -22.76 13.60
CA ASP A 28 9.31 -21.86 12.76
C ASP A 28 8.19 -21.27 13.63
N GLU A 29 8.46 -20.13 14.28
CA GLU A 29 7.41 -19.33 14.93
C GLU A 29 6.50 -18.71 13.87
N GLU A 30 5.34 -19.34 13.64
CA GLU A 30 4.14 -18.65 13.19
C GLU A 30 3.72 -17.64 14.28
N GLY A 31 3.96 -16.35 14.02
CA GLY A 31 3.63 -15.28 14.94
C GLY A 31 3.15 -14.01 14.24
N GLU A 32 1.82 -13.89 14.14
CA GLU A 32 1.08 -12.64 14.36
C GLU A 32 1.30 -11.49 13.36
N ASN A 33 0.48 -11.47 12.31
CA ASN A 33 0.13 -10.24 11.57
C ASN A 33 -0.89 -9.40 12.37
N GLU A 34 -0.57 -9.05 13.61
CA GLU A 34 -1.40 -8.21 14.48
C GLU A 34 -0.79 -6.79 14.56
N ALA A 35 -1.54 -5.81 14.04
CA ALA A 35 -1.46 -4.38 14.37
C ALA A 35 -0.07 -3.72 14.57
N PHE A 36 0.62 -3.43 13.47
CA PHE A 36 1.83 -2.57 13.40
C PHE A 36 1.50 -1.05 13.56
N TRP A 37 0.92 -0.63 14.68
CA TRP A 37 0.72 0.80 15.03
C TRP A 37 1.39 1.17 16.37
N GLY A 38 2.65 0.75 16.57
CA GLY A 38 3.46 1.08 17.75
C GLY A 38 4.59 2.08 17.44
N MET A 39 4.60 3.21 18.17
CA MET A 39 5.58 4.31 18.11
C MET A 39 7.01 3.87 18.52
N SER A 40 8.06 4.60 18.13
CA SER A 40 9.46 4.35 18.55
C SER A 40 10.25 5.61 18.95
N ASP A 41 11.22 5.43 19.86
CA ASP A 41 12.04 6.39 20.63
C ASP A 41 12.93 7.36 19.79
N PRO A 42 13.23 8.61 20.25
CA PRO A 42 13.81 9.68 19.43
C PRO A 42 15.35 9.82 19.48
N SER A 43 16.10 8.91 20.10
CA SER A 43 17.51 9.19 20.45
C SER A 43 18.59 8.76 19.44
N THR A 44 18.24 8.20 18.28
CA THR A 44 19.18 8.01 17.16
C THR A 44 18.51 8.26 15.80
N MET A 45 19.09 9.10 14.93
CA MET A 45 18.68 9.20 13.51
C MET A 45 19.12 7.95 12.71
N ARG A 46 18.77 6.76 13.20
CA ARG A 46 18.89 5.46 12.53
C ARG A 46 17.63 4.62 12.74
N THR A 47 16.50 5.25 13.05
CA THR A 47 15.24 4.51 13.15
C THR A 47 14.82 4.08 11.75
N ARG A 48 14.60 2.78 11.56
CA ARG A 48 13.96 2.20 10.37
C ARG A 48 12.46 2.56 10.45
N VAL A 49 12.14 3.85 10.45
CA VAL A 49 10.78 4.39 10.54
C VAL A 49 10.23 4.55 9.14
N GLY A 50 9.37 3.61 8.78
CA GLY A 50 8.50 3.72 7.63
C GLY A 50 7.55 2.55 7.69
N THR A 51 6.24 2.81 7.59
CA THR A 51 5.31 1.75 7.25
C THR A 51 5.78 1.17 5.92
N LEU A 52 6.20 -0.10 5.90
CA LEU A 52 7.03 -0.67 4.84
C LEU A 52 6.47 -0.42 3.42
N GLY A 53 5.14 -0.33 3.29
CA GLY A 53 4.43 -0.06 2.03
C GLY A 53 4.62 1.33 1.41
N TYR A 54 5.22 2.31 2.10
CA TYR A 54 5.45 3.67 1.57
C TYR A 54 6.91 3.92 1.20
N MET A 55 7.80 2.98 1.51
CA MET A 55 9.23 3.15 1.37
C MET A 55 9.66 3.02 -0.09
N ALA A 56 10.49 3.95 -0.55
CA ALA A 56 11.08 3.88 -1.88
C ALA A 56 12.02 2.67 -2.01
N PRO A 57 12.10 2.01 -3.18
CA PRO A 57 12.84 0.76 -3.37
C PRO A 57 14.35 0.88 -3.05
N GLU A 58 14.93 2.07 -3.21
CA GLU A 58 16.33 2.38 -2.90
C GLU A 58 16.60 2.47 -1.39
N VAL A 59 15.65 3.01 -0.62
CA VAL A 59 15.75 3.13 0.85
C VAL A 59 15.70 1.74 1.47
N LYS A 60 14.86 0.85 0.93
CA LYS A 60 14.79 -0.56 1.35
C LYS A 60 16.12 -1.29 1.20
N ARG A 61 16.88 -1.00 0.14
CA ARG A 61 18.19 -1.65 -0.12
C ARG A 61 19.33 -1.04 0.68
N GLY A 62 19.09 0.06 1.40
CA GLY A 62 20.11 0.75 2.21
C GLY A 62 21.17 1.47 1.38
N GLU A 63 20.90 1.72 0.09
CA GLU A 63 21.90 2.21 -0.88
C GLU A 63 22.13 3.72 -0.81
N ILE A 64 21.21 4.49 -0.24
CA ILE A 64 21.25 5.95 -0.28
C ILE A 64 20.84 6.53 1.07
N LYS A 65 21.50 7.62 1.49
CA LYS A 65 20.96 8.52 2.53
C LYS A 65 19.55 8.97 2.11
N GLN A 66 18.62 8.99 3.05
CA GLN A 66 17.29 9.58 2.85
C GLN A 66 17.45 10.96 2.21
N ASP A 67 16.94 11.10 0.99
CA ASP A 67 17.01 12.33 0.18
C ASP A 67 15.58 12.71 -0.19
N HIS A 68 15.29 13.99 -0.43
CA HIS A 68 13.95 14.53 -0.73
C HIS A 68 13.18 13.78 -1.83
N ARG A 69 13.87 13.00 -2.66
CA ARG A 69 13.30 12.13 -3.70
C ARG A 69 12.55 10.93 -3.13
N CYS A 70 12.95 10.38 -1.96
CA CYS A 70 12.22 9.28 -1.32
C CYS A 70 10.80 9.73 -0.93
N ASP A 71 10.65 10.98 -0.49
CA ASP A 71 9.36 11.55 -0.13
C ASP A 71 8.42 11.65 -1.34
N MET A 72 8.96 11.86 -2.55
CA MET A 72 8.15 11.87 -3.78
C MET A 72 7.57 10.49 -4.11
N TRP A 73 8.27 9.40 -3.76
CA TRP A 73 7.73 8.05 -3.89
C TRP A 73 6.60 7.82 -2.88
N SER A 74 6.85 8.13 -1.61
CA SER A 74 5.85 8.00 -0.55
C SER A 74 4.62 8.85 -0.84
N LEU A 75 4.79 10.05 -1.38
CA LEU A 75 3.71 10.90 -1.88
C LEU A 75 2.88 10.20 -2.96
N GLY A 76 3.51 9.53 -3.92
CA GLY A 76 2.81 8.75 -4.95
C GLY A 76 1.94 7.64 -4.36
N VAL A 77 2.46 6.92 -3.35
CA VAL A 77 1.71 5.88 -2.62
C VAL A 77 0.52 6.49 -1.87
N CYS A 78 0.74 7.58 -1.12
CA CYS A 78 -0.30 8.28 -0.37
C CYS A 78 -1.41 8.81 -1.29
N LEU A 79 -1.05 9.45 -2.41
CA LEU A 79 -2.02 9.97 -3.37
C LEU A 79 -2.89 8.86 -3.97
N PHE A 80 -2.28 7.71 -4.28
CA PHE A 80 -3.04 6.56 -4.77
C PHE A 80 -4.08 6.12 -3.74
N ILE A 81 -3.68 5.96 -2.47
CA ILE A 81 -4.57 5.56 -1.37
C ILE A 81 -5.71 6.56 -1.16
N ILE A 82 -5.43 7.86 -1.23
CA ILE A 82 -6.47 8.89 -1.08
C ILE A 82 -7.54 8.77 -2.17
N ILE A 83 -7.17 8.39 -3.38
CA ILE A 83 -8.09 8.27 -4.52
C ILE A 83 -8.86 6.94 -4.49
N THR A 84 -8.20 5.84 -4.15
CA THR A 84 -8.76 4.49 -4.28
C THR A 84 -9.27 3.90 -2.97
N GLY A 85 -8.79 4.39 -1.84
CA GLY A 85 -9.01 3.80 -0.52
C GLY A 85 -8.16 2.56 -0.22
N PHE A 86 -7.27 2.14 -1.12
CA PHE A 86 -6.41 0.96 -0.95
C PHE A 86 -5.01 1.17 -1.53
N PRO A 87 -3.98 0.49 -1.00
CA PRO A 87 -2.61 0.74 -1.42
C PRO A 87 -2.34 0.25 -2.86
N PRO A 88 -1.38 0.87 -3.58
CA PRO A 88 -1.03 0.47 -4.94
C PRO A 88 -0.48 -0.96 -5.02
N TYR A 89 0.12 -1.45 -3.94
CA TYR A 89 0.62 -2.82 -3.75
C TYR A 89 0.50 -3.19 -2.26
N LEU A 90 0.40 -4.48 -1.97
CA LEU A 90 0.24 -5.04 -0.63
C LEU A 90 1.55 -5.59 -0.07
N ASP A 91 2.40 -6.15 -0.94
CA ASP A 91 3.70 -6.70 -0.54
C ASP A 91 4.86 -5.91 -1.18
N MET A 92 5.91 -5.71 -0.39
CA MET A 92 7.16 -5.05 -0.79
C MET A 92 8.12 -6.00 -1.53
N ALA A 93 7.77 -7.27 -1.70
CA ALA A 93 8.47 -8.25 -2.51
C ALA A 93 7.87 -8.29 -3.93
N PRO A 94 8.59 -7.80 -4.97
CA PRO A 94 8.04 -7.74 -6.32
C PRO A 94 7.69 -9.10 -6.94
N ARG A 95 8.20 -10.21 -6.39
CA ARG A 95 7.84 -11.57 -6.81
C ARG A 95 6.47 -12.02 -6.24
N ARG A 96 6.02 -11.40 -5.15
CA ARG A 96 4.77 -11.72 -4.45
C ARG A 96 3.65 -10.73 -4.77
N ASP A 97 3.99 -9.54 -5.30
CA ASP A 97 3.02 -8.52 -5.69
C ASP A 97 3.17 -8.10 -7.16
N PHE A 98 2.15 -8.43 -7.94
CA PHE A 98 2.05 -8.08 -9.37
C PHE A 98 2.09 -6.57 -9.63
N SER A 99 1.46 -5.77 -8.77
CA SER A 99 1.35 -4.33 -8.95
C SER A 99 2.71 -3.67 -8.72
N LEU A 100 3.42 -4.06 -7.66
CA LEU A 100 4.79 -3.60 -7.41
C LEU A 100 5.73 -4.04 -8.53
N GLN A 101 5.60 -5.28 -9.02
CA GLN A 101 6.35 -5.75 -10.17
C GLN A 101 6.14 -4.86 -11.40
N CYS A 102 4.89 -4.51 -11.71
CA CYS A 102 4.58 -3.64 -12.83
C CYS A 102 5.19 -2.25 -12.66
N ILE A 103 5.12 -1.65 -11.47
CA ILE A 103 5.72 -0.35 -11.17
C ILE A 103 7.24 -0.39 -11.38
N LEU A 104 7.93 -1.36 -10.78
CA LEU A 104 9.39 -1.46 -10.83
C LEU A 104 9.93 -1.83 -12.22
N THR A 105 9.12 -2.50 -13.04
CA THR A 105 9.44 -2.82 -14.44
C THR A 105 8.83 -1.85 -15.44
N GLN A 106 8.22 -0.75 -14.97
CA GLN A 106 7.60 0.30 -15.78
C GLN A 106 6.49 -0.20 -16.73
N GLN A 107 5.81 -1.29 -16.38
CA GLN A 107 4.68 -1.87 -17.11
C GLN A 107 3.34 -1.20 -16.75
N TRP A 108 3.26 0.12 -16.90
CA TRP A 108 2.13 0.95 -16.47
C TRP A 108 0.79 0.55 -17.10
N ARG A 109 0.79 0.12 -18.37
CA ARG A 109 -0.43 -0.39 -19.02
C ARG A 109 -1.05 -1.56 -18.27
N ARG A 110 -0.23 -2.50 -17.80
CA ARG A 110 -0.69 -3.67 -17.03
C ARG A 110 -1.13 -3.30 -15.63
N PHE A 111 -0.40 -2.38 -15.00
CA PHE A 111 -0.79 -1.81 -13.71
C PHE A 111 -2.19 -1.18 -13.77
N TRP A 112 -2.44 -0.29 -14.73
CA TRP A 112 -3.73 0.37 -14.88
C TRP A 112 -4.86 -0.60 -15.20
N MET A 113 -4.65 -1.57 -16.12
CA MET A 113 -5.64 -2.61 -16.41
C MET A 113 -6.06 -3.44 -15.20
N ALA A 114 -5.18 -3.61 -14.21
CA ALA A 114 -5.52 -4.29 -12.96
C ALA A 114 -6.29 -3.38 -12.00
N LYS A 115 -5.87 -2.11 -11.86
CA LYS A 115 -6.46 -1.16 -10.91
C LYS A 115 -7.79 -0.58 -11.38
N GLU A 116 -7.96 -0.39 -12.68
CA GLU A 116 -9.20 0.12 -13.29
C GLU A 116 -10.40 -0.82 -13.13
N ARG A 117 -10.18 -2.07 -12.68
CA ARG A 117 -11.26 -3.00 -12.31
C ARG A 117 -11.97 -2.61 -11.01
N HIS A 118 -11.31 -1.81 -10.17
CA HIS A 118 -11.77 -1.48 -8.81
C HIS A 118 -12.01 0.02 -8.61
N ALA A 119 -11.35 0.89 -9.38
CA ALA A 119 -11.47 2.34 -9.26
C ALA A 119 -11.28 3.02 -10.64
N SER A 120 -11.88 4.19 -10.82
CA SER A 120 -11.62 5.05 -11.97
C SER A 120 -10.58 6.11 -11.62
N PHE A 121 -9.80 6.52 -12.61
CA PHE A 121 -8.73 7.50 -12.45
C PHE A 121 -8.81 8.54 -13.57
N SER A 122 -8.52 9.81 -13.26
CA SER A 122 -8.38 10.83 -14.29
C SER A 122 -7.11 10.60 -15.12
N ASP A 123 -7.11 11.04 -16.37
CA ASP A 123 -5.96 10.87 -17.25
C ASP A 123 -4.75 11.66 -16.74
N GLU A 124 -4.97 12.80 -16.11
CA GLU A 124 -3.90 13.59 -15.48
C GLU A 124 -3.27 12.84 -14.31
N PHE A 125 -4.06 12.09 -13.53
CA PHE A 125 -3.52 11.28 -12.45
C PHE A 125 -2.67 10.12 -12.98
N LYS A 126 -3.15 9.47 -14.06
CA LYS A 126 -2.42 8.39 -14.74
C LYS A 126 -1.10 8.85 -15.34
N GLU A 127 -0.98 10.14 -15.67
CA GLU A 127 0.25 10.75 -16.15
C GLU A 127 1.26 11.02 -15.02
N ILE A 128 0.80 11.46 -13.84
CA ILE A 128 1.70 11.84 -12.74
C ILE A 128 2.18 10.66 -11.89
N LEU A 129 1.32 9.65 -11.66
CA LEU A 129 1.67 8.53 -10.78
C LEU A 129 2.92 7.78 -11.25
N PRO A 130 3.11 7.49 -12.55
CA PRO A 130 4.33 6.88 -13.06
C PRO A 130 5.60 7.65 -12.74
N ARG A 131 5.51 8.99 -12.74
CA ARG A 131 6.64 9.90 -12.53
C ARG A 131 6.99 10.04 -11.06
N LEU A 132 6.01 9.88 -10.17
CA LEU A 132 6.19 9.82 -8.71
C LEU A 132 6.78 8.48 -8.28
N LEU A 133 6.29 7.38 -8.86
CA LEU A 133 6.74 6.02 -8.59
C LEU A 133 7.82 5.56 -9.58
N GLU A 134 8.68 6.49 -9.99
CA GLU A 134 9.86 6.17 -10.79
C GLU A 134 10.89 5.47 -9.90
N LYS A 135 11.38 4.33 -10.40
CA LYS A 135 12.34 3.47 -9.68
C LYS A 135 13.69 4.16 -9.53
N ASP A 136 14.14 4.87 -10.57
CA ASP A 136 15.39 5.63 -10.51
C ASP A 136 15.14 6.99 -9.83
N PRO A 137 15.72 7.23 -8.63
CA PRO A 137 15.50 8.48 -7.91
C PRO A 137 15.90 9.72 -8.73
N SER A 138 16.89 9.60 -9.62
CA SER A 138 17.36 10.73 -10.44
C SER A 138 16.41 11.11 -11.57
N LYS A 139 15.53 10.18 -11.98
CA LYS A 139 14.50 10.43 -13.00
C LYS A 139 13.13 10.75 -12.36
N ARG A 140 13.00 10.52 -11.06
CA ARG A 140 11.79 10.80 -10.30
C ARG A 140 11.47 12.29 -10.35
N ILE A 141 10.20 12.61 -10.55
CA ILE A 141 9.74 13.99 -10.66
C ILE A 141 10.07 14.76 -9.38
N SER A 142 10.63 15.96 -9.51
CA SER A 142 10.81 16.87 -8.39
C SER A 142 9.50 17.57 -8.04
N PHE A 143 9.39 18.07 -6.81
CA PHE A 143 8.21 18.82 -6.39
C PHE A 143 7.93 20.05 -7.29
N ASP A 144 8.97 20.79 -7.69
CA ASP A 144 8.83 21.94 -8.58
C ASP A 144 8.30 21.56 -9.96
N ALA A 145 8.67 20.39 -10.47
CA ALA A 145 8.14 19.86 -11.72
C ALA A 145 6.70 19.36 -11.55
N LEU A 146 6.39 18.70 -10.42
CA LEU A 146 5.04 18.24 -10.10
C LEU A 146 4.05 19.40 -10.03
N ARG A 147 4.42 20.50 -9.37
CA ARG A 147 3.58 21.71 -9.23
C ARG A 147 3.16 22.32 -10.57
N LYS A 148 3.93 22.09 -11.63
CA LYS A 148 3.67 22.59 -12.99
C LYS A 148 2.83 21.62 -13.84
N THR A 149 2.43 20.48 -13.30
CA THR A 149 1.59 19.51 -14.03
C THR A 149 0.14 19.99 -14.14
N LYS A 150 -0.57 19.53 -15.17
CA LYS A 150 -1.99 19.84 -15.37
C LYS A 150 -2.85 19.42 -14.16
N TRP A 151 -2.49 18.29 -13.53
CA TRP A 151 -3.17 17.80 -12.33
C TRP A 151 -3.11 18.81 -11.18
N MET A 152 -1.93 19.39 -10.91
CA MET A 152 -1.73 20.39 -9.86
C MET A 152 -2.30 21.78 -10.20
N MET A 153 -2.39 22.12 -11.49
CA MET A 153 -2.93 23.40 -11.96
C MET A 153 -4.46 23.41 -12.13
N GLY A 154 -5.13 22.31 -11.80
CA GLY A 154 -6.58 22.21 -11.84
C GLY A 154 -7.28 23.17 -10.86
N LYS A 155 -8.60 23.28 -10.97
CA LYS A 155 -9.40 24.04 -10.00
C LYS A 155 -9.29 23.37 -8.62
N MET A 156 -8.62 24.04 -7.69
CA MET A 156 -8.69 23.67 -6.28
C MET A 156 -9.96 24.26 -5.67
N PRO A 157 -10.78 23.47 -4.96
CA PRO A 157 -11.87 24.01 -4.17
C PRO A 157 -11.31 24.97 -3.12
N SER A 158 -12.10 25.98 -2.76
CA SER A 158 -11.72 26.86 -1.65
C SER A 158 -11.63 26.07 -0.35
N ARG A 159 -10.90 26.60 0.65
CA ARG A 159 -10.80 25.94 1.96
C ARG A 159 -12.18 25.71 2.58
N ASP A 160 -13.09 26.66 2.39
CA ASP A 160 -14.44 26.61 2.95
C ASP A 160 -15.31 25.59 2.21
N GLU A 161 -15.20 25.51 0.87
CA GLU A 161 -15.87 24.48 0.07
C GLU A 161 -15.39 23.06 0.45
N LEU A 162 -14.09 22.89 0.66
CA LEU A 162 -13.51 21.62 1.08
C LEU A 162 -13.97 21.27 2.50
N ALA A 163 -13.92 22.21 3.44
CA ALA A 163 -14.37 21.99 4.82
C ALA A 163 -15.84 21.58 4.88
N HIS A 164 -16.70 22.27 4.13
CA HIS A 164 -18.12 21.94 4.04
C HIS A 164 -18.33 20.51 3.51
N LYS A 165 -17.66 20.15 2.40
CA LYS A 165 -17.75 18.79 1.83
C LYS A 165 -17.28 17.71 2.81
N LEU A 166 -16.18 17.95 3.52
CA LEU A 166 -15.66 16.98 4.49
C LEU A 166 -16.59 16.84 5.70
N GLN A 167 -17.17 17.93 6.20
CA GLN A 167 -18.17 17.89 7.28
C GLN A 167 -19.43 17.12 6.86
N GLU A 168 -19.91 17.35 5.64
CA GLU A 168 -21.06 16.62 5.08
C GLU A 168 -20.80 15.11 5.02
N ARG A 169 -19.62 14.72 4.51
CA ARG A 169 -19.21 13.31 4.43
C ARG A 169 -19.05 12.67 5.82
N LEU A 170 -18.49 13.41 6.78
CA LEU A 170 -18.37 12.96 8.16
C LEU A 170 -19.75 12.72 8.78
N HIS A 171 -20.69 13.66 8.61
CA HIS A 171 -22.04 13.52 9.11
C HIS A 171 -22.74 12.29 8.52
N GLN A 172 -22.65 12.08 7.19
CA GLN A 172 -23.20 10.90 6.52
C GLN A 172 -22.64 9.60 7.10
N ALA A 173 -21.31 9.50 7.26
CA ALA A 173 -20.66 8.31 7.81
C ALA A 173 -21.14 8.01 9.25
N THR A 174 -21.27 9.04 10.08
CA THR A 174 -21.68 8.92 11.49
C THR A 174 -23.14 8.46 11.61
N THR A 175 -24.03 9.03 10.78
CA THR A 175 -25.45 8.67 10.76
C THR A 175 -25.67 7.24 10.27
N HIS A 176 -24.93 6.79 9.25
CA HIS A 176 -24.98 5.40 8.78
C HIS A 176 -24.49 4.40 9.83
N GLN A 177 -23.47 4.74 10.63
CA GLN A 177 -23.02 3.91 11.75
C GLN A 177 -24.05 3.83 12.88
N ALA A 178 -24.68 4.96 13.22
CA ALA A 178 -25.71 5.02 14.26
C ALA A 178 -27.00 4.27 13.87
N ALA A 179 -27.33 4.20 12.57
CA ALA A 179 -28.47 3.44 12.07
C ALA A 179 -28.20 1.93 11.89
N ALA A 180 -26.93 1.52 11.92
CA ALA A 180 -26.50 0.13 11.79
C ALA A 180 -26.21 -0.55 13.15
N SER A 181 -26.34 0.20 14.26
CA SER A 181 -26.19 -0.27 15.65
C SER A 181 -27.54 -0.35 16.34
#